data_AF-A0A6C0C3Y9-F1
#
_entry.id   AF-A0A6C0C3Y9-F1
#
_cell.length_a   1.000
_cell.length_b   1.000
_cell.length_c   1.000
_cell.angle_alpha   90.00
_cell.angle_beta   90.00
_cell.angle_gamma   90.00
#
_symmetry.space_group_name_H-M   'P 1'
#
loop_
_entity.id
_entity.type
_entity.pdbx_description
1 polymer ?
#
loop_
_entity_poly.entity_id
_entity_poly.type
_entity_poly.pdbx_seq_one_letter_code
_entity_poly.pdbx_strand_id
1 'polypeptide(L)'
;MPGGLLNIAAYGAENLILTGNPTKTFFNATYKKYTNFGLQRFRIEHEGQRSLNFNSQTELNFKIPRYAELLWDTYLVVNLPDIWSPLYWTQDVSGCQTPYEFKWIDKLGAMMIEEVTIYAGSNILSRYSGEYIESCIQRDDSGKRILWNRMIGSENRFNNPANSFQNGGFYPNANFNTTPSDGFSGSDVQPSIKGKRLFIPLEAWFTYGGAKTALPLVALQYQEINIKIRFRSIKELYTILNVQNPDPITGRGERTAPNPASTIDQLYWFLQPPQDASGVFPTNPQTQENKNNMARYIKKNNWDTDIHLLGCYVFLSQDERRVFASNKHTYLVKETFQHDFLNTAGSKRVDIPCRDMVSSFMFRFRRSDVNLRNEWSNYTNWKFKGVQAVQPIDMTDNCSGAINPYLFKQTGPLVDSSNLENILLDMGILLGAEYRENTLYEGVYNLVEKWIRTDGRAKNGLYTYNFSVRSARDSYQPSGAQNMNKWQYATFEFNTIQPPLDPSNNNVEVLCDPSGGIIGVRKDTWRLNKWNFDLRVWEDRYNMIVIENGSIGLLIAR
;
A
#
# COMPACT_ATOMS: atom_id res chain seq x y z
N MET A 1 45.41 18.76 39.63
CA MET A 1 44.94 18.46 38.26
C MET A 1 43.92 19.54 37.84
N PRO A 2 44.29 20.58 37.09
CA PRO A 2 43.46 21.77 36.85
C PRO A 2 42.71 21.79 35.49
N GLY A 3 42.56 20.64 34.82
CA GLY A 3 42.06 20.59 33.43
C GLY A 3 40.75 21.33 33.18
N GLY A 4 39.74 21.17 34.05
CA GLY A 4 38.45 21.87 33.90
C GLY A 4 38.50 23.38 34.21
N LEU A 5 39.38 23.79 35.12
CA LEU A 5 39.57 25.21 35.48
C LEU A 5 40.25 26.00 34.37
N LEU A 6 41.16 25.38 33.61
CA LEU A 6 41.81 26.01 32.46
C LEU A 6 40.80 26.43 31.38
N ASN A 7 39.74 25.65 31.16
CA ASN A 7 38.70 25.97 30.18
C ASN A 7 37.84 27.18 30.59
N ILE A 8 37.66 27.39 31.90
CA ILE A 8 36.94 28.56 32.43
C ILE A 8 37.85 29.80 32.42
N ALA A 9 39.14 29.62 32.72
CA ALA A 9 40.12 30.70 32.73
C ALA A 9 40.47 31.23 31.32
N ALA A 10 40.36 30.40 30.28
CA ALA A 10 40.56 30.77 28.89
C ALA A 10 39.33 31.51 28.29
N TYR A 11 38.90 32.61 28.92
CA TYR A 11 37.79 33.44 28.45
C TYR A 11 38.29 34.57 27.54
N GLY A 12 37.75 34.66 26.33
CA GLY A 12 38.08 35.67 25.32
C GLY A 12 36.87 36.38 24.73
N ALA A 13 37.09 37.24 23.73
CA ALA A 13 36.01 37.96 23.05
C ALA A 13 35.08 37.00 22.26
N GLU A 14 35.61 35.86 21.81
CA GLU A 14 34.91 34.81 21.08
C GLU A 14 33.83 34.14 21.94
N ASN A 15 34.02 34.11 23.27
CA ASN A 15 33.08 33.53 24.22
C ASN A 15 31.73 34.29 24.29
N LEU A 16 31.64 35.49 23.72
CA LEU A 16 30.39 36.26 23.63
C LEU A 16 29.29 35.50 22.87
N ILE A 17 29.66 34.72 21.85
CA ILE A 17 28.70 33.99 20.99
C ILE A 17 28.02 32.84 21.74
N LEU A 18 28.74 32.16 22.63
CA LEU A 18 28.28 30.92 23.28
C LEU A 18 27.96 31.08 24.76
N THR A 19 28.72 31.91 25.48
CA THR A 19 28.68 32.03 26.95
C THR A 19 28.56 33.46 27.45
N GLY A 20 28.43 34.45 26.55
CA GLY A 20 28.10 35.82 26.92
C GLY A 20 26.63 35.92 27.31
N ASN A 21 26.35 36.44 28.51
CA ASN A 21 24.99 36.57 29.05
C ASN A 21 24.15 35.26 28.90
N PRO A 22 24.56 34.16 29.56
CA PRO A 22 23.96 32.85 29.34
C PRO A 22 22.46 32.84 29.70
N THR A 23 21.62 32.43 28.75
CA THR A 23 20.16 32.32 28.91
C THR A 23 19.69 30.91 29.25
N LYS A 24 20.59 29.92 29.19
CA LYS A 24 20.31 28.51 29.45
C LYS A 24 21.47 27.89 30.22
N THR A 25 21.14 27.03 31.19
CA THR A 25 22.11 26.16 31.85
C THR A 25 21.79 24.71 31.53
N PHE A 26 22.83 23.88 31.39
CA PHE A 26 22.68 22.43 31.23
C PHE A 26 22.53 21.70 32.57
N PHE A 27 22.71 22.40 33.69
CA PHE A 27 22.78 21.81 35.03
C PHE A 27 21.55 22.10 35.90
N ASN A 28 20.46 22.60 35.31
CA ASN A 28 19.18 22.74 35.99
C ASN A 28 18.02 22.36 35.06
N ALA A 29 17.15 21.45 35.51
CA ALA A 29 15.98 21.00 34.76
C ALA A 29 14.72 21.70 35.28
N THR A 30 14.11 22.55 34.44
CA THR A 30 12.80 23.16 34.69
C THR A 30 11.73 22.48 33.82
N TYR A 31 10.58 22.11 34.38
CA TYR A 31 9.46 21.55 33.63
C TYR A 31 8.21 22.43 33.76
N LYS A 32 7.32 22.39 32.76
CA LYS A 32 6.02 23.07 32.79
C LYS A 32 4.96 22.10 33.32
N LYS A 33 4.10 22.56 34.23
CA LYS A 33 2.93 21.79 34.68
C LYS A 33 1.91 21.73 33.54
N TYR A 34 1.32 20.56 33.31
CA TYR A 34 0.29 20.31 32.29
C TYR A 34 -1.09 20.17 32.96
N THR A 35 -2.17 20.29 32.18
CA THR A 35 -3.55 20.08 32.64
C THR A 35 -3.83 18.60 32.91
N ASN A 36 -4.71 18.26 33.84
CA ASN A 36 -4.98 16.86 34.15
C ASN A 36 -5.85 16.22 33.05
N PHE A 37 -5.39 15.11 32.47
CA PHE A 37 -6.10 14.35 31.44
C PHE A 37 -5.91 12.84 31.61
N GLY A 38 -6.87 12.06 31.11
CA GLY A 38 -6.84 10.60 31.06
C GLY A 38 -6.94 10.07 29.64
N LEU A 39 -6.32 8.92 29.35
CA LEU A 39 -6.38 8.26 28.05
C LEU A 39 -7.04 6.89 28.20
N GLN A 40 -8.02 6.58 27.35
CA GLN A 40 -8.61 5.25 27.28
C GLN A 40 -8.92 4.88 25.83
N ARG A 41 -8.66 3.63 25.47
CA ARG A 41 -9.00 3.11 24.14
C ARG A 41 -10.39 2.51 24.15
N PHE A 42 -11.20 2.86 23.16
CA PHE A 42 -12.52 2.29 22.95
C PHE A 42 -12.60 1.64 21.58
N ARG A 43 -13.32 0.52 21.54
CA ARG A 43 -13.71 -0.16 20.32
C ARG A 43 -14.97 0.49 19.78
N ILE A 44 -14.93 0.94 18.52
CA ILE A 44 -16.03 1.56 17.81
C ILE A 44 -16.50 0.56 16.76
N GLU A 45 -17.72 0.09 16.93
CA GLU A 45 -18.35 -0.89 16.05
C GLU A 45 -18.97 -0.25 14.82
N HIS A 46 -19.07 -1.02 13.75
CA HIS A 46 -19.90 -0.67 12.60
C HIS A 46 -21.33 -1.20 12.81
N GLU A 47 -22.33 -0.36 12.52
CA GLU A 47 -23.73 -0.74 12.49
C GLU A 47 -24.05 -1.44 11.15
N GLY A 48 -23.94 -2.77 11.09
CA GLY A 48 -24.26 -3.53 9.89
C GLY A 48 -23.46 -4.83 9.71
N GLN A 49 -23.44 -5.34 8.48
CA GLN A 49 -22.68 -6.53 8.12
C GLN A 49 -21.18 -6.20 8.06
N ARG A 50 -20.38 -6.85 8.89
CA ARG A 50 -18.93 -6.59 9.05
C ARG A 50 -18.03 -7.49 8.20
N SER A 51 -18.60 -8.24 7.24
CA SER A 51 -17.87 -9.16 6.38
C SER A 51 -17.49 -8.52 5.05
N LEU A 52 -16.28 -8.78 4.57
CA LEU A 52 -15.84 -8.35 3.24
C LEU A 52 -16.50 -9.18 2.13
N ASN A 53 -16.79 -8.53 1.01
CA ASN A 53 -17.30 -9.18 -0.19
C ASN A 53 -16.15 -9.72 -1.07
N PHE A 54 -16.35 -10.90 -1.65
CA PHE A 54 -15.35 -11.55 -2.49
C PHE A 54 -15.14 -10.86 -3.84
N ASN A 55 -16.25 -10.44 -4.48
CA ASN A 55 -16.24 -9.96 -5.87
C ASN A 55 -16.30 -8.45 -6.00
N SER A 56 -16.93 -7.76 -5.03
CA SER A 56 -17.14 -6.32 -5.05
C SER A 56 -16.41 -5.63 -3.90
N GLN A 57 -16.23 -4.33 -4.04
CA GLN A 57 -15.79 -3.49 -2.93
C GLN A 57 -16.83 -3.51 -1.81
N THR A 58 -16.36 -3.27 -0.58
CA THR A 58 -17.22 -3.21 0.62
C THR A 58 -17.03 -1.86 1.28
N GLU A 59 -18.13 -1.16 1.59
CA GLU A 59 -18.09 0.14 2.27
C GLU A 59 -18.63 -0.02 3.70
N LEU A 60 -17.85 0.43 4.67
CA LEU A 60 -18.25 0.46 6.08
C LEU A 60 -18.20 1.90 6.59
N ASN A 61 -19.25 2.32 7.28
CA ASN A 61 -19.34 3.66 7.87
C ASN A 61 -19.33 3.57 9.40
N PHE A 62 -18.37 4.23 10.02
CA PHE A 62 -18.22 4.25 11.48
C PHE A 62 -18.65 5.62 12.00
N LYS A 63 -19.74 5.63 12.77
CA LYS A 63 -20.16 6.80 13.54
C LYS A 63 -19.30 6.90 14.79
N ILE A 64 -18.61 8.02 14.98
CA ILE A 64 -17.73 8.22 16.13
C ILE A 64 -18.57 8.55 17.37
N PRO A 65 -18.60 7.68 18.40
CA PRO A 65 -19.33 7.96 19.63
C PRO A 65 -18.62 9.03 20.46
N ARG A 66 -19.38 9.81 21.22
CA ARG A 66 -18.86 10.86 22.12
C ARG A 66 -18.62 10.32 23.53
N TYR A 67 -17.70 9.36 23.66
CA TYR A 67 -17.35 8.78 24.98
C TYR A 67 -16.51 9.72 25.86
N ALA A 68 -15.75 10.63 25.24
CA ALA A 68 -14.92 11.63 25.94
C ALA A 68 -14.85 12.94 25.13
N GLU A 69 -14.07 13.89 25.63
CA GLU A 69 -13.96 15.24 25.06
C GLU A 69 -13.16 15.30 23.75
N LEU A 70 -12.08 14.50 23.60
CA LEU A 70 -11.27 14.46 22.38
C LEU A 70 -11.13 13.03 21.82
N LEU A 71 -11.01 12.93 20.50
CA LEU A 71 -10.57 11.71 19.81
C LEU A 71 -9.12 11.90 19.32
N TRP A 72 -8.28 10.93 19.66
CA TRP A 72 -6.89 10.83 19.24
C TRP A 72 -6.59 9.41 18.76
N ASP A 73 -5.53 9.26 17.98
CA ASP A 73 -4.90 7.97 17.64
C ASP A 73 -5.88 6.81 17.33
N THR A 74 -6.37 6.76 16.09
CA THR A 74 -7.37 5.80 15.65
C THR A 74 -6.79 4.76 14.68
N TYR A 75 -7.04 3.50 14.99
CA TYR A 75 -6.61 2.35 14.19
C TYR A 75 -7.82 1.60 13.65
N LEU A 76 -7.72 1.11 12.43
CA LEU A 76 -8.61 0.10 11.88
C LEU A 76 -8.10 -1.29 12.26
N VAL A 77 -8.97 -2.12 12.83
CA VAL A 77 -8.64 -3.49 13.22
C VAL A 77 -9.37 -4.46 12.30
N VAL A 78 -8.63 -5.42 11.75
CA VAL A 78 -9.17 -6.47 10.86
C VAL A 78 -8.56 -7.81 11.25
N ASN A 79 -9.39 -8.84 11.35
CA ASN A 79 -8.95 -10.21 11.59
C ASN A 79 -8.68 -10.95 10.28
N LEU A 80 -7.51 -11.57 10.15
CA LEU A 80 -7.18 -12.49 9.05
C LEU A 80 -7.49 -13.93 9.44
N PRO A 81 -7.96 -14.76 8.51
CA PRO A 81 -8.23 -16.17 8.76
C PRO A 81 -6.94 -16.99 8.74
N ASP A 82 -7.01 -18.20 9.30
CA ASP A 82 -6.04 -19.24 8.99
C ASP A 82 -6.20 -19.67 7.53
N ILE A 83 -5.07 -19.88 6.85
CA ILE A 83 -5.02 -20.30 5.45
C ILE A 83 -4.31 -21.64 5.33
N TRP A 84 -4.98 -22.58 4.67
CA TRP A 84 -4.43 -23.84 4.22
C TRP A 84 -4.20 -23.75 2.72
N SER A 85 -2.97 -23.95 2.25
CA SER A 85 -2.68 -23.99 0.81
C SER A 85 -2.70 -25.45 0.34
N PRO A 86 -3.80 -25.94 -0.27
CA PRO A 86 -3.89 -27.32 -0.73
C PRO A 86 -3.01 -27.57 -1.96
N LEU A 87 -2.97 -28.83 -2.35
CA LEU A 87 -2.38 -29.29 -3.60
C LEU A 87 -3.48 -29.52 -4.65
N TYR A 88 -3.16 -29.25 -5.90
CA TYR A 88 -3.99 -29.52 -7.07
C TYR A 88 -3.46 -30.75 -7.81
N TRP A 89 -4.34 -31.63 -8.24
CA TRP A 89 -3.94 -32.77 -9.06
C TRP A 89 -4.15 -32.49 -10.54
N THR A 90 -3.07 -32.62 -11.32
CA THR A 90 -3.11 -32.52 -12.78
C THR A 90 -2.79 -33.87 -13.44
N GLN A 91 -3.45 -34.17 -14.55
CA GLN A 91 -3.20 -35.37 -15.35
C GLN A 91 -2.18 -35.14 -16.49
N ASP A 92 -1.78 -33.89 -16.75
CA ASP A 92 -1.32 -33.53 -18.10
C ASP A 92 0.18 -33.68 -18.38
N VAL A 93 1.08 -33.86 -17.38
CA VAL A 93 2.51 -34.09 -17.73
C VAL A 93 3.34 -34.98 -16.80
N SER A 94 2.83 -35.44 -15.65
CA SER A 94 3.63 -36.30 -14.75
C SER A 94 2.85 -37.04 -13.65
N GLY A 95 1.51 -36.91 -13.59
CA GLY A 95 0.72 -37.44 -12.48
C GLY A 95 1.12 -36.87 -11.11
N CYS A 96 1.74 -35.68 -11.10
CA CYS A 96 2.22 -35.02 -9.89
C CYS A 96 1.24 -33.95 -9.40
N GLN A 97 1.23 -33.74 -8.08
CA GLN A 97 0.46 -32.70 -7.43
C GLN A 97 1.15 -31.34 -7.56
N THR A 98 0.43 -30.32 -8.04
CA THR A 98 0.89 -28.95 -8.18
C THR A 98 0.41 -28.10 -7.00
N PRO A 99 1.30 -27.43 -6.24
CA PRO A 99 0.89 -26.58 -5.12
C PRO A 99 0.32 -25.24 -5.59
N TYR A 100 -0.74 -24.76 -4.91
CA TYR A 100 -1.26 -23.40 -5.15
C TYR A 100 -0.36 -22.29 -4.59
N GLU A 101 0.46 -22.59 -3.58
CA GLU A 101 1.31 -21.65 -2.84
C GLU A 101 0.62 -20.29 -2.57
N PHE A 102 -0.46 -20.30 -1.79
CA PHE A 102 -1.23 -19.09 -1.48
C PHE A 102 -0.33 -17.99 -0.87
N LYS A 103 -0.46 -16.74 -1.34
CA LYS A 103 0.22 -15.58 -0.73
C LYS A 103 -0.74 -14.42 -0.58
N TRP A 104 -0.72 -13.77 0.58
CA TRP A 104 -1.33 -12.44 0.72
C TRP A 104 -0.51 -11.41 -0.05
N ILE A 105 -1.16 -10.33 -0.52
CA ILE A 105 -0.45 -9.22 -1.15
C ILE A 105 0.52 -8.55 -0.17
N ASP A 106 1.58 -7.93 -0.71
CA ASP A 106 2.46 -7.13 0.13
C ASP A 106 1.75 -5.88 0.66
N LYS A 107 2.10 -5.46 1.89
CA LYS A 107 1.47 -4.35 2.61
C LYS A 107 -0.05 -4.52 2.75
N LEU A 108 -0.52 -5.76 2.97
CA LEU A 108 -1.93 -6.15 3.02
C LEU A 108 -2.83 -5.13 3.71
N GLY A 109 -2.54 -4.76 4.97
CA GLY A 109 -3.41 -3.86 5.72
C GLY A 109 -3.57 -2.46 5.08
N ALA A 110 -2.52 -1.91 4.48
CA ALA A 110 -2.62 -0.65 3.77
C ALA A 110 -3.31 -0.82 2.41
N MET A 111 -2.91 -1.82 1.62
CA MET A 111 -3.42 -2.01 0.27
C MET A 111 -4.87 -2.52 0.23
N MET A 112 -5.36 -3.13 1.31
CA MET A 112 -6.76 -3.55 1.45
C MET A 112 -7.72 -2.35 1.48
N ILE A 113 -7.26 -1.19 1.95
CA ILE A 113 -8.06 0.03 1.99
C ILE A 113 -7.98 0.71 0.62
N GLU A 114 -9.12 0.81 -0.05
CA GLU A 114 -9.24 1.59 -1.28
C GLU A 114 -9.28 3.09 -0.95
N GLU A 115 -10.14 3.49 0.00
CA GLU A 115 -10.31 4.88 0.37
C GLU A 115 -10.81 5.03 1.82
N VAL A 116 -10.27 6.00 2.54
CA VAL A 116 -10.78 6.52 3.80
C VAL A 116 -11.32 7.93 3.54
N THR A 117 -12.59 8.16 3.89
CA THR A 117 -13.21 9.47 3.86
C THR A 117 -13.69 9.83 5.27
N ILE A 118 -13.19 10.96 5.80
CA ILE A 118 -13.62 11.52 7.09
C ILE A 118 -14.50 12.72 6.79
N TYR A 119 -15.72 12.70 7.32
CA TYR A 119 -16.71 13.73 7.01
C TYR A 119 -17.60 14.03 8.22
N ALA A 120 -18.18 15.23 8.20
CA ALA A 120 -19.12 15.73 9.19
C ALA A 120 -20.31 16.36 8.47
N GLY A 121 -21.49 15.76 8.60
CA GLY A 121 -22.65 16.19 7.80
C GLY A 121 -22.37 16.12 6.29
N SER A 122 -22.44 17.25 5.60
CA SER A 122 -22.10 17.39 4.17
C SER A 122 -20.62 17.66 3.89
N ASN A 123 -19.84 18.02 4.92
CA ASN A 123 -18.47 18.48 4.75
C ASN A 123 -17.49 17.30 4.78
N ILE A 124 -16.74 17.09 3.69
CA ILE A 124 -15.63 16.15 3.65
C ILE A 124 -14.39 16.86 4.18
N LEU A 125 -13.82 16.35 5.27
CA LEU A 125 -12.65 16.95 5.93
C LEU A 125 -11.34 16.38 5.40
N SER A 126 -11.34 15.10 5.04
CA SER A 126 -10.17 14.44 4.48
C SER A 126 -10.58 13.21 3.66
N ARG A 127 -9.87 12.99 2.56
CA ARG A 127 -10.01 11.80 1.72
C ARG A 127 -8.64 11.33 1.24
N TYR A 128 -8.32 10.07 1.44
CA TYR A 128 -7.07 9.47 0.97
C TYR A 128 -7.19 7.95 0.85
N SER A 129 -6.29 7.35 0.07
CA SER A 129 -6.23 5.91 -0.16
C SER A 129 -5.24 5.20 0.76
N GLY A 130 -5.39 3.89 0.91
CA GLY A 130 -4.42 3.08 1.65
C GLY A 130 -3.03 3.05 1.01
N GLU A 131 -2.94 3.19 -0.32
CA GLU A 131 -1.67 3.36 -1.05
C GLU A 131 -0.94 4.64 -0.62
N TYR A 132 -1.68 5.74 -0.38
CA TYR A 132 -1.11 6.99 0.13
C TYR A 132 -0.59 6.83 1.57
N ILE A 133 -1.37 6.19 2.46
CA ILE A 133 -0.96 5.90 3.85
C ILE A 133 0.41 5.20 3.86
N GLU A 134 0.52 4.13 3.06
CA GLU A 134 1.75 3.37 2.90
C GLU A 134 2.90 4.26 2.42
N SER A 135 2.66 5.02 1.35
CA SER A 135 3.68 5.82 0.68
C SER A 135 4.21 6.93 1.60
N CYS A 136 3.33 7.58 2.38
CA CYS A 136 3.73 8.59 3.37
C CYS A 136 4.57 7.99 4.50
N ILE A 137 4.22 6.81 5.01
CA ILE A 137 5.01 6.15 6.06
C ILE A 137 6.38 5.74 5.52
N GLN A 138 6.46 5.27 4.27
CA GLN A 138 7.74 4.99 3.66
C GLN A 138 8.60 6.23 3.43
N ARG A 139 7.98 7.36 3.07
CA ARG A 139 8.63 8.65 2.86
C ARG A 139 9.16 9.22 4.16
N ASP A 140 8.38 9.21 5.23
CA ASP A 140 8.66 10.00 6.43
C ASP A 140 9.13 9.18 7.65
N ASP A 141 8.95 7.84 7.69
CA ASP A 141 9.37 7.01 8.84
C ASP A 141 10.42 5.95 8.45
N SER A 142 11.49 5.88 9.25
CA SER A 142 12.56 4.88 9.10
C SER A 142 12.57 3.86 10.25
N GLY A 143 12.46 4.31 11.50
CA GLY A 143 12.62 3.49 12.70
C GLY A 143 11.38 2.63 13.03
N LYS A 144 10.18 3.22 13.03
CA LYS A 144 8.95 2.48 13.37
C LYS A 144 8.40 1.68 12.20
N ARG A 145 9.01 1.79 11.02
CA ARG A 145 8.63 1.04 9.82
C ARG A 145 8.61 -0.48 10.03
N ILE A 146 9.52 -1.02 10.84
CA ILE A 146 9.52 -2.45 11.17
C ILE A 146 8.24 -2.80 11.93
N LEU A 147 7.89 -2.02 12.95
CA LEU A 147 6.66 -2.20 13.73
C LEU A 147 5.42 -2.05 12.83
N TRP A 148 5.38 -1.01 11.99
CA TRP A 148 4.34 -0.81 10.98
C TRP A 148 4.12 -2.07 10.14
N ASN A 149 5.18 -2.65 9.58
CA ASN A 149 5.08 -3.88 8.79
C ASN A 149 4.49 -5.05 9.58
N ARG A 150 4.76 -5.15 10.88
CA ARG A 150 4.15 -6.18 11.74
C ARG A 150 2.66 -5.92 11.98
N MET A 151 2.28 -4.65 12.13
CA MET A 151 0.90 -4.24 12.40
C MET A 151 0.00 -4.44 11.17
N ILE A 152 0.50 -4.16 9.96
CA ILE A 152 -0.27 -4.28 8.70
C ILE A 152 -0.10 -5.61 7.97
N GLY A 153 0.66 -6.56 8.53
CA GLY A 153 0.81 -7.91 7.94
C GLY A 153 1.72 -7.98 6.70
N SER A 154 2.77 -7.18 6.64
CA SER A 154 3.77 -7.17 5.53
C SER A 154 5.03 -8.01 5.84
N GLU A 155 4.91 -8.98 6.74
CA GLU A 155 6.01 -9.88 7.08
C GLU A 155 6.08 -11.06 6.11
N ASN A 156 7.27 -11.65 5.96
CA ASN A 156 7.52 -12.80 5.07
C ASN A 156 6.51 -13.94 5.26
N ARG A 157 6.03 -14.20 6.49
CA ARG A 157 5.02 -15.24 6.74
C ARG A 157 3.70 -15.06 5.96
N PHE A 158 3.38 -13.85 5.50
CA PHE A 158 2.15 -13.57 4.75
C PHE A 158 2.40 -13.44 3.25
N ASN A 159 3.42 -12.65 2.86
CA ASN A 159 3.71 -12.32 1.47
C ASN A 159 4.75 -13.26 0.81
N ASN A 160 5.55 -13.98 1.58
CA ASN A 160 6.51 -14.95 1.07
C ASN A 160 6.75 -16.12 2.05
N PRO A 161 5.74 -17.00 2.26
CA PRO A 161 5.83 -18.08 3.25
C PRO A 161 6.97 -19.07 3.00
N ALA A 162 7.37 -19.26 1.74
CA ALA A 162 8.48 -20.14 1.34
C ALA A 162 9.83 -19.71 1.94
N ASN A 163 10.05 -18.40 2.11
CA ASN A 163 11.26 -17.85 2.73
C ASN A 163 11.01 -17.38 4.17
N SER A 164 9.92 -17.81 4.79
CA SER A 164 9.62 -17.51 6.18
C SER A 164 10.16 -18.61 7.10
N PHE A 165 10.53 -18.24 8.33
CA PHE A 165 11.07 -19.17 9.33
C PHE A 165 12.27 -19.98 8.80
N GLN A 166 12.25 -21.30 8.93
CA GLN A 166 13.32 -22.22 8.48
C GLN A 166 12.93 -22.98 7.21
N ASN A 167 11.97 -22.46 6.44
CA ASN A 167 11.41 -23.17 5.28
C ASN A 167 12.38 -23.28 4.10
N GLY A 168 13.47 -22.50 4.07
CA GLY A 168 14.56 -22.69 3.09
C GLY A 168 14.16 -22.55 1.61
N GLY A 169 13.06 -21.87 1.30
CA GLY A 169 12.54 -21.75 -0.07
C GLY A 169 11.42 -22.76 -0.41
N PHE A 170 11.07 -23.65 0.51
CA PHE A 170 9.96 -24.59 0.36
C PHE A 170 8.67 -24.00 0.95
N TYR A 171 7.61 -23.89 0.16
CA TYR A 171 6.34 -23.40 0.67
C TYR A 171 5.71 -24.43 1.63
N PRO A 172 5.18 -24.01 2.79
CA PRO A 172 4.51 -24.92 3.74
C PRO A 172 3.10 -25.28 3.23
N ASN A 173 3.00 -26.22 2.29
CA ASN A 173 1.71 -26.66 1.75
C ASN A 173 0.93 -27.51 2.78
N ALA A 174 -0.39 -27.39 2.77
CA ALA A 174 -1.29 -28.22 3.56
C ALA A 174 -1.75 -29.40 2.70
N ASN A 175 -1.26 -30.60 3.00
CA ASN A 175 -1.68 -31.82 2.33
C ASN A 175 -2.43 -32.72 3.31
N PHE A 176 -3.50 -33.38 2.86
CA PHE A 176 -4.24 -34.34 3.67
C PHE A 176 -3.35 -35.52 4.04
N ASN A 177 -3.32 -35.87 5.33
CA ASN A 177 -2.47 -36.95 5.79
C ASN A 177 -3.13 -38.32 5.62
N THR A 178 -2.61 -39.13 4.70
CA THR A 178 -3.04 -40.53 4.49
C THR A 178 -2.34 -41.52 5.42
N THR A 179 -1.26 -41.12 6.09
CA THR A 179 -0.41 -42.03 6.89
C THR A 179 -0.37 -41.57 8.35
N PRO A 180 -1.04 -42.29 9.27
CA PRO A 180 -1.20 -41.84 10.67
C PRO A 180 0.06 -41.99 11.54
N SER A 181 1.24 -42.32 10.98
CA SER A 181 2.48 -42.55 11.73
C SER A 181 2.94 -41.35 12.56
N ASP A 182 2.47 -40.15 12.23
CA ASP A 182 2.87 -38.89 12.84
C ASP A 182 1.91 -38.42 13.97
N GLY A 183 0.93 -39.25 14.35
CA GLY A 183 0.00 -38.97 15.45
C GLY A 183 -1.22 -38.10 15.10
N PHE A 184 -1.43 -37.79 13.83
CA PHE A 184 -2.61 -37.10 13.28
C PHE A 184 -3.01 -37.75 11.95
N SER A 185 -4.31 -37.75 11.63
CA SER A 185 -4.84 -38.41 10.42
C SER A 185 -5.85 -37.54 9.69
N GLY A 186 -5.84 -37.58 8.36
CA GLY A 186 -6.80 -36.91 7.51
C GLY A 186 -6.63 -35.39 7.46
N SER A 187 -7.70 -34.66 7.74
CA SER A 187 -7.77 -33.19 7.61
C SER A 187 -7.14 -32.44 8.79
N ASP A 188 -6.59 -33.13 9.79
CA ASP A 188 -5.97 -32.55 10.98
C ASP A 188 -4.57 -32.00 10.69
N VAL A 189 -4.49 -31.02 9.81
CA VAL A 189 -3.24 -30.45 9.30
C VAL A 189 -3.12 -28.98 9.67
N GLN A 190 -1.91 -28.55 10.03
CA GLN A 190 -1.66 -27.17 10.41
C GLN A 190 -1.82 -26.24 9.19
N PRO A 191 -2.43 -25.05 9.34
CA PRO A 191 -2.47 -24.04 8.30
C PRO A 191 -1.09 -23.61 7.83
N SER A 192 -0.97 -23.39 6.52
CA SER A 192 0.19 -22.82 5.83
C SER A 192 0.51 -21.41 6.32
N ILE A 193 -0.51 -20.60 6.56
CA ILE A 193 -0.39 -19.24 7.12
C ILE A 193 -1.38 -19.10 8.27
N LYS A 194 -0.88 -18.80 9.46
CA LYS A 194 -1.75 -18.55 10.63
C LYS A 194 -2.40 -17.17 10.55
N GLY A 195 -3.66 -17.11 10.93
CA GLY A 195 -4.46 -15.90 11.07
C GLY A 195 -3.86 -14.94 12.09
N LYS A 196 -4.19 -13.65 11.93
CA LYS A 196 -3.69 -12.58 12.78
C LYS A 196 -4.63 -11.38 12.73
N ARG A 197 -4.75 -10.68 13.85
CA ARG A 197 -5.37 -9.35 13.91
C ARG A 197 -4.37 -8.29 13.42
N LEU A 198 -4.77 -7.54 12.41
CA LEU A 198 -4.06 -6.38 11.89
C LEU A 198 -4.53 -5.13 12.61
N PHE A 199 -3.60 -4.19 12.82
CA PHE A 199 -3.86 -2.88 13.37
C PHE A 199 -3.35 -1.84 12.38
N ILE A 200 -4.23 -1.13 11.70
CA ILE A 200 -3.88 -0.23 10.60
C ILE A 200 -4.18 1.20 11.04
N PRO A 201 -3.16 2.01 11.39
CA PRO A 201 -3.33 3.43 11.65
C PRO A 201 -4.03 4.13 10.47
N LEU A 202 -5.06 4.94 10.77
CA LEU A 202 -5.80 5.66 9.74
C LEU A 202 -5.02 6.84 9.16
N GLU A 203 -4.00 7.36 9.85
CA GLU A 203 -3.19 8.51 9.42
C GLU A 203 -3.97 9.79 9.07
N ALA A 204 -5.07 10.03 9.79
CA ALA A 204 -5.80 11.30 9.77
C ALA A 204 -5.02 12.42 10.49
N TRP A 205 -5.38 13.69 10.29
CA TRP A 205 -4.70 14.84 10.92
C TRP A 205 -4.67 14.78 12.45
N PHE A 206 -5.69 14.19 13.07
CA PHE A 206 -5.79 13.98 14.52
C PHE A 206 -5.04 12.72 15.01
N THR A 207 -4.30 12.03 14.14
CA THR A 207 -3.46 10.87 14.51
C THR A 207 -1.97 11.22 14.43
N TYR A 208 -1.51 11.81 13.32
CA TYR A 208 -0.08 12.06 13.10
C TYR A 208 0.43 13.39 13.67
N GLY A 209 -0.41 14.41 13.85
CA GLY A 209 -0.01 15.73 14.40
C GLY A 209 0.25 15.71 15.92
N GLY A 210 0.26 14.52 16.52
CA GLY A 210 0.38 14.30 17.95
C GLY A 210 -0.88 14.73 18.71
N ALA A 211 -0.75 14.89 20.03
CA ALA A 211 -1.86 15.29 20.89
C ALA A 211 -2.39 16.72 20.59
N LYS A 212 -1.62 17.55 19.89
CA LYS A 212 -1.95 18.96 19.62
C LYS A 212 -3.10 19.14 18.62
N THR A 213 -3.31 18.15 17.75
CA THR A 213 -4.34 18.16 16.70
C THR A 213 -5.45 17.16 16.97
N ALA A 214 -5.54 16.64 18.20
CA ALA A 214 -6.62 15.75 18.63
C ALA A 214 -7.98 16.41 18.38
N LEU A 215 -8.94 15.64 17.87
CA LEU A 215 -10.22 16.14 17.39
C LEU A 215 -11.15 16.43 18.58
N PRO A 216 -11.54 17.70 18.83
CA PRO A 216 -12.35 18.04 19.99
C PRO A 216 -13.82 17.73 19.77
N LEU A 217 -14.24 16.51 20.12
CA LEU A 217 -15.63 16.05 20.05
C LEU A 217 -16.57 16.91 20.92
N VAL A 218 -16.08 17.45 22.04
CA VAL A 218 -16.87 18.33 22.92
C VAL A 218 -17.29 19.64 22.23
N ALA A 219 -16.50 20.12 21.28
CA ALA A 219 -16.77 21.33 20.52
C ALA A 219 -17.70 21.09 19.30
N LEU A 220 -18.09 19.83 19.07
CA LEU A 220 -18.90 19.40 17.92
C LEU A 220 -20.28 18.95 18.39
N GLN A 221 -21.08 19.86 18.95
CA GLN A 221 -22.39 19.47 19.53
C GLN A 221 -23.42 19.11 18.45
N TYR A 222 -23.45 19.84 17.34
CA TYR A 222 -24.48 19.74 16.30
C TYR A 222 -24.09 18.85 15.13
N GLN A 223 -22.82 18.44 15.05
CA GLN A 223 -22.33 17.57 13.98
C GLN A 223 -21.71 16.30 14.55
N GLU A 224 -21.95 15.21 13.84
CA GLU A 224 -21.36 13.91 14.13
C GLU A 224 -20.25 13.62 13.12
N ILE A 225 -19.13 13.12 13.62
CA ILE A 225 -18.00 12.71 12.79
C ILE A 225 -18.23 11.27 12.36
N ASN A 226 -18.11 11.05 11.06
CA ASN A 226 -18.18 9.73 10.46
C ASN A 226 -16.88 9.42 9.73
N ILE A 227 -16.42 8.18 9.88
CA ILE A 227 -15.28 7.64 9.14
C ILE A 227 -15.81 6.55 8.23
N LYS A 228 -15.82 6.83 6.93
CA LYS A 228 -16.18 5.86 5.89
C LYS A 228 -14.92 5.21 5.34
N ILE A 229 -14.89 3.88 5.33
CA ILE A 229 -13.78 3.10 4.80
C ILE A 229 -14.32 2.19 3.69
N ARG A 230 -13.74 2.35 2.50
CA ARG A 230 -13.99 1.47 1.36
C ARG A 230 -12.85 0.47 1.24
N PHE A 231 -13.19 -0.80 1.27
CA PHE A 231 -12.26 -1.92 1.14
C PHE A 231 -12.25 -2.45 -0.29
N ARG A 232 -11.07 -2.91 -0.73
CA ARG A 232 -10.93 -3.72 -1.93
C ARG A 232 -11.70 -5.04 -1.81
N SER A 233 -12.02 -5.62 -2.95
CA SER A 233 -12.60 -6.96 -3.02
C SER A 233 -11.59 -8.02 -2.55
N ILE A 234 -12.05 -9.11 -1.91
CA ILE A 234 -11.13 -10.11 -1.35
C ILE A 234 -10.24 -10.74 -2.44
N LYS A 235 -10.77 -10.94 -3.67
CA LYS A 235 -9.99 -11.47 -4.80
C LYS A 235 -8.75 -10.64 -5.13
N GLU A 236 -8.70 -9.36 -4.73
CA GLU A 236 -7.55 -8.47 -4.95
C GLU A 236 -6.50 -8.54 -3.83
N LEU A 237 -6.77 -9.28 -2.75
CA LEU A 237 -5.95 -9.31 -1.54
C LEU A 237 -4.97 -10.49 -1.49
N TYR A 238 -5.05 -11.43 -2.41
CA TYR A 238 -4.17 -12.60 -2.44
C TYR A 238 -3.80 -13.03 -3.86
N THR A 239 -2.80 -13.89 -3.96
CA THR A 239 -2.30 -14.48 -5.21
C THR A 239 -2.09 -15.97 -5.05
N ILE A 240 -2.23 -16.70 -6.15
CA ILE A 240 -2.03 -18.14 -6.21
C ILE A 240 -1.17 -18.48 -7.44
N LEU A 241 -0.62 -19.70 -7.49
CA LEU A 241 -0.03 -20.24 -8.71
C LEU A 241 -1.13 -20.75 -9.64
N ASN A 242 -0.95 -20.54 -10.94
CA ASN A 242 -1.80 -21.13 -11.96
C ASN A 242 -1.52 -22.64 -12.04
N VAL A 243 -2.41 -23.42 -11.44
CA VAL A 243 -2.26 -24.88 -11.38
C VAL A 243 -2.72 -25.62 -12.64
N GLN A 244 -3.46 -24.95 -13.55
CA GLN A 244 -3.99 -25.58 -14.76
C GLN A 244 -2.95 -25.70 -15.85
N ASN A 245 -2.09 -24.68 -16.00
CA ASN A 245 -1.03 -24.64 -17.00
C ASN A 245 0.33 -24.45 -16.30
N PRO A 246 0.86 -25.49 -15.62
CA PRO A 246 2.19 -25.42 -15.01
C PRO A 246 3.28 -25.33 -16.09
N ASP A 247 4.39 -24.69 -15.73
CA ASP A 247 5.58 -24.65 -16.59
C ASP A 247 6.11 -26.08 -16.81
N PRO A 248 6.36 -26.51 -18.07
CA PRO A 248 6.78 -27.89 -18.36
C PRO A 248 8.15 -28.29 -17.77
N ILE A 249 9.02 -27.32 -17.49
CA ILE A 249 10.40 -27.53 -17.01
C ILE A 249 10.43 -27.57 -15.49
N THR A 250 9.75 -26.63 -14.84
CA THR A 250 9.77 -26.52 -13.36
C THR A 250 8.61 -27.22 -12.67
N GLY A 251 7.56 -27.57 -13.40
CA GLY A 251 6.30 -28.12 -12.85
C GLY A 251 5.50 -27.12 -12.01
N ARG A 252 5.90 -25.83 -11.98
CA ARG A 252 5.25 -24.78 -11.20
C ARG A 252 4.47 -23.84 -12.11
N GLY A 253 3.27 -23.47 -11.69
CA GLY A 253 2.49 -22.43 -12.35
C GLY A 253 3.13 -21.05 -12.24
N GLU A 254 2.79 -20.16 -13.18
CA GLU A 254 3.03 -18.72 -12.96
C GLU A 254 2.10 -18.18 -11.89
N ARG A 255 2.56 -17.19 -11.12
CA ARG A 255 1.73 -16.54 -10.08
C ARG A 255 0.75 -15.55 -10.70
N THR A 256 -0.53 -15.69 -10.37
CA THR A 256 -1.62 -14.88 -10.89
C THR A 256 -2.60 -14.47 -9.79
N ALA A 257 -3.42 -13.47 -10.10
CA ALA A 257 -4.63 -13.19 -9.33
C ALA A 257 -5.63 -14.35 -9.51
N PRO A 258 -6.44 -14.66 -8.48
CA PRO A 258 -7.47 -15.70 -8.57
C PRO A 258 -8.55 -15.31 -9.58
N ASN A 259 -9.01 -16.26 -10.40
CA ASN A 259 -10.14 -16.02 -11.29
C ASN A 259 -11.48 -16.34 -10.59
N PRO A 260 -12.35 -15.35 -10.31
CA PRO A 260 -13.61 -15.60 -9.61
C PRO A 260 -14.60 -16.48 -10.38
N ALA A 261 -14.46 -16.61 -11.70
CA ALA A 261 -15.28 -17.49 -12.52
C ALA A 261 -14.79 -18.95 -12.49
N SER A 262 -13.53 -19.17 -12.10
CA SER A 262 -12.94 -20.50 -12.04
C SER A 262 -13.31 -21.19 -10.72
N THR A 263 -13.86 -22.40 -10.79
CA THR A 263 -14.25 -23.17 -9.59
C THR A 263 -13.06 -23.61 -8.74
N ILE A 264 -11.88 -23.72 -9.35
CA ILE A 264 -10.64 -24.16 -8.72
C ILE A 264 -9.87 -23.02 -8.01
N ASP A 265 -10.16 -21.76 -8.33
CA ASP A 265 -9.48 -20.59 -7.76
C ASP A 265 -10.27 -19.94 -6.61
N GLN A 266 -11.34 -20.60 -6.18
CA GLN A 266 -12.24 -20.06 -5.16
C GLN A 266 -11.57 -20.03 -3.79
N LEU A 267 -11.85 -18.98 -3.02
CA LEU A 267 -11.19 -18.79 -1.73
C LEU A 267 -11.52 -19.88 -0.71
N TYR A 268 -12.70 -20.49 -0.78
CA TYR A 268 -13.11 -21.52 0.18
C TYR A 268 -12.19 -22.75 0.22
N TRP A 269 -11.40 -22.99 -0.82
CA TRP A 269 -10.36 -24.04 -0.80
C TRP A 269 -9.26 -23.78 0.22
N PHE A 270 -9.07 -22.50 0.56
CA PHE A 270 -7.97 -22.04 1.41
C PHE A 270 -8.40 -21.74 2.85
N LEU A 271 -9.70 -21.61 3.12
CA LEU A 271 -10.26 -21.24 4.43
C LEU A 271 -10.51 -22.44 5.35
N GLN A 272 -10.22 -23.66 4.89
CA GLN A 272 -10.43 -24.89 5.63
C GLN A 272 -9.35 -25.92 5.25
N PRO A 273 -9.05 -26.89 6.13
CA PRO A 273 -8.07 -27.92 5.79
C PRO A 273 -8.52 -28.78 4.60
N PRO A 274 -7.57 -29.35 3.85
CA PRO A 274 -7.86 -30.28 2.76
C PRO A 274 -8.64 -31.48 3.30
N GLN A 275 -9.69 -31.89 2.60
CA GLN A 275 -10.59 -32.99 2.99
C GLN A 275 -10.31 -34.31 2.25
N ASP A 276 -9.39 -34.31 1.29
CA ASP A 276 -9.10 -35.46 0.44
C ASP A 276 -7.60 -35.56 0.16
N ALA A 277 -7.08 -36.79 0.22
CA ALA A 277 -5.69 -37.16 -0.06
C ALA A 277 -5.22 -36.70 -1.45
N SER A 278 -6.15 -36.68 -2.37
CA SER A 278 -5.88 -36.49 -3.77
C SER A 278 -5.71 -34.96 -4.04
N GLY A 279 -6.26 -34.08 -3.18
CA GLY A 279 -6.22 -32.62 -3.31
C GLY A 279 -7.44 -32.01 -4.03
N VAL A 280 -7.24 -30.90 -4.74
CA VAL A 280 -8.24 -30.23 -5.60
C VAL A 280 -8.16 -30.81 -7.01
N PHE A 281 -9.30 -31.11 -7.65
CA PHE A 281 -9.36 -31.74 -8.98
C PHE A 281 -10.20 -30.95 -9.99
N PRO A 282 -9.84 -30.98 -11.29
CA PRO A 282 -10.60 -30.33 -12.36
C PRO A 282 -11.91 -31.05 -12.71
N THR A 283 -11.95 -32.38 -12.57
CA THR A 283 -13.08 -33.22 -13.01
C THR A 283 -13.93 -33.73 -11.84
N ASN A 284 -15.16 -34.14 -12.14
CA ASN A 284 -16.05 -34.80 -11.18
C ASN A 284 -15.29 -35.92 -10.44
N PRO A 285 -15.44 -36.05 -9.11
CA PRO A 285 -14.59 -36.94 -8.33
C PRO A 285 -14.69 -38.39 -8.83
N GLN A 286 -13.53 -39.02 -9.10
CA GLN A 286 -13.46 -40.30 -9.83
C GLN A 286 -14.01 -41.50 -9.04
N THR A 287 -13.96 -41.43 -7.70
CA THR A 287 -14.51 -42.45 -6.79
C THR A 287 -15.65 -41.87 -5.94
N GLN A 288 -16.54 -42.73 -5.44
CA GLN A 288 -17.63 -42.31 -4.55
C GLN A 288 -17.11 -41.69 -3.24
N GLU A 289 -15.96 -42.17 -2.77
CA GLU A 289 -15.28 -41.62 -1.59
C GLU A 289 -14.85 -40.17 -1.82
N ASN A 290 -14.21 -39.87 -2.96
CA ASN A 290 -13.81 -38.50 -3.30
C ASN A 290 -15.04 -37.58 -3.46
N LYS A 291 -16.19 -38.09 -3.93
CA LYS A 291 -17.46 -37.32 -3.96
C LYS A 291 -17.94 -36.95 -2.57
N ASN A 292 -17.89 -37.91 -1.64
CA ASN A 292 -18.30 -37.70 -0.26
C ASN A 292 -17.35 -36.75 0.47
N ASN A 293 -16.04 -36.87 0.25
CA ASN A 293 -15.03 -35.96 0.81
C ASN A 293 -15.18 -34.53 0.25
N MET A 294 -15.43 -34.41 -1.06
CA MET A 294 -15.65 -33.11 -1.70
C MET A 294 -16.92 -32.41 -1.20
N ALA A 295 -17.93 -33.16 -0.80
CA ALA A 295 -19.16 -32.62 -0.21
C ALA A 295 -18.95 -32.02 1.19
N ARG A 296 -17.82 -32.30 1.87
CA ARG A 296 -17.51 -31.75 3.20
C ARG A 296 -17.06 -30.30 3.17
N TYR A 297 -16.59 -29.80 2.01
CA TYR A 297 -16.13 -28.41 1.89
C TYR A 297 -17.31 -27.43 1.99
N ILE A 298 -17.18 -26.47 2.91
CA ILE A 298 -18.12 -25.36 3.00
C ILE A 298 -17.77 -24.34 1.90
N LYS A 299 -18.65 -24.15 0.92
CA LYS A 299 -18.44 -23.27 -0.24
C LYS A 299 -18.71 -21.79 0.07
N LYS A 300 -17.95 -21.22 1.00
CA LYS A 300 -18.09 -19.82 1.45
C LYS A 300 -16.79 -19.07 1.25
N ASN A 301 -16.80 -18.04 0.40
CA ASN A 301 -15.63 -17.20 0.11
C ASN A 301 -15.49 -15.99 1.05
N ASN A 302 -15.94 -16.12 2.29
CA ASN A 302 -15.77 -15.08 3.31
C ASN A 302 -15.44 -15.71 4.65
N TRP A 303 -14.87 -14.89 5.53
CA TRP A 303 -14.57 -15.23 6.91
C TRP A 303 -15.05 -14.11 7.83
N ASP A 304 -15.00 -14.35 9.14
CA ASP A 304 -15.29 -13.30 10.12
C ASP A 304 -14.09 -12.36 10.26
N THR A 305 -14.20 -11.20 9.63
CA THR A 305 -13.17 -10.16 9.61
C THR A 305 -13.17 -9.29 10.86
N ASP A 306 -14.19 -9.36 11.73
CA ASP A 306 -14.34 -8.55 12.95
C ASP A 306 -13.88 -7.08 12.79
N ILE A 307 -14.34 -6.40 11.73
CA ILE A 307 -13.85 -5.06 11.39
C ILE A 307 -14.40 -4.03 12.36
N HIS A 308 -13.51 -3.34 13.06
CA HIS A 308 -13.84 -2.27 14.00
C HIS A 308 -12.75 -1.19 14.01
N LEU A 309 -13.09 0.00 14.52
CA LEU A 309 -12.09 1.01 14.84
C LEU A 309 -11.69 0.92 16.31
N LEU A 310 -10.43 1.20 16.60
CA LEU A 310 -9.89 1.36 17.94
C LEU A 310 -9.40 2.80 18.08
N GLY A 311 -10.18 3.64 18.76
CA GLY A 311 -9.85 5.05 18.97
C GLY A 311 -9.35 5.31 20.39
N CYS A 312 -8.34 6.16 20.55
CA CYS A 312 -7.92 6.66 21.85
C CYS A 312 -8.71 7.92 22.22
N TYR A 313 -9.54 7.83 23.25
CA TYR A 313 -10.29 8.96 23.76
C TYR A 313 -9.51 9.66 24.88
N VAL A 314 -9.53 10.99 24.85
CA VAL A 314 -8.89 11.84 25.86
C VAL A 314 -9.98 12.47 26.74
N PHE A 315 -9.90 12.18 28.03
CA PHE A 315 -10.75 12.77 29.06
C PHE A 315 -10.07 14.01 29.62
N LEU A 316 -10.76 15.14 29.56
CA LEU A 316 -10.25 16.42 30.07
C LEU A 316 -10.86 16.74 31.44
N SER A 317 -10.11 17.49 32.25
CA SER A 317 -10.65 18.09 33.47
C SER A 317 -11.84 19.02 33.18
N GLN A 318 -12.71 19.24 34.16
CA GLN A 318 -13.95 20.00 33.98
C GLN A 318 -13.69 21.44 33.48
N ASP A 319 -12.64 22.10 33.96
CA ASP A 319 -12.32 23.46 33.56
C ASP A 319 -11.79 23.52 32.13
N GLU A 320 -10.87 22.62 31.77
CA GLU A 320 -10.35 22.53 30.41
C GLU A 320 -11.44 22.12 29.41
N ARG A 321 -12.32 21.18 29.79
CA ARG A 321 -13.50 20.81 28.99
C ARG A 321 -14.37 22.04 28.67
N ARG A 322 -14.63 22.91 29.65
CA ARG A 322 -15.42 24.14 29.44
C ARG A 322 -14.73 25.07 28.45
N VAL A 323 -13.42 25.26 28.59
CA VAL A 323 -12.61 26.10 27.69
C VAL A 323 -12.60 25.53 26.27
N PHE A 324 -12.43 24.22 26.10
CA PHE A 324 -12.48 23.57 24.79
C PHE A 324 -13.86 23.64 24.15
N ALA A 325 -14.95 23.58 24.93
CA ALA A 325 -16.30 23.69 24.40
C ALA A 325 -16.65 25.12 23.97
N SER A 326 -16.13 26.15 24.65
CA SER A 326 -16.45 27.55 24.38
C SER A 326 -15.59 28.17 23.27
N ASN A 327 -14.34 27.75 23.14
CA ASN A 327 -13.38 28.41 22.27
C ASN A 327 -13.44 27.87 20.83
N LYS A 328 -13.14 28.77 19.89
CA LYS A 328 -12.90 28.42 18.50
C LYS A 328 -11.55 27.70 18.37
N HIS A 329 -11.53 26.57 17.67
CA HIS A 329 -10.31 25.82 17.37
C HIS A 329 -10.00 25.91 15.88
N THR A 330 -8.72 26.13 15.56
CA THR A 330 -8.21 26.11 14.19
C THR A 330 -7.01 25.19 14.09
N TYR A 331 -7.08 24.21 13.20
CA TYR A 331 -6.00 23.26 12.95
C TYR A 331 -5.51 23.40 11.51
N LEU A 332 -4.21 23.60 11.34
CA LEU A 332 -3.57 23.51 10.04
C LEU A 332 -3.41 22.03 9.69
N VAL A 333 -3.97 21.62 8.55
CA VAL A 333 -3.96 20.23 8.09
C VAL A 333 -3.40 20.13 6.68
N LYS A 334 -2.86 18.96 6.36
CA LYS A 334 -2.53 18.58 4.98
C LYS A 334 -3.67 17.75 4.41
N GLU A 335 -4.32 18.27 3.38
CA GLU A 335 -5.29 17.56 2.57
C GLU A 335 -4.61 16.92 1.38
N THR A 336 -4.98 15.69 1.06
CA THR A 336 -4.39 14.93 -0.03
C THR A 336 -5.36 14.84 -1.20
N PHE A 337 -4.89 15.20 -2.39
CA PHE A 337 -5.61 14.99 -3.64
C PHE A 337 -4.92 13.91 -4.47
N GLN A 338 -5.71 13.04 -5.10
CA GLN A 338 -5.21 11.92 -5.89
C GLN A 338 -5.65 12.09 -7.34
N HIS A 339 -4.69 11.96 -8.25
CA HIS A 339 -4.90 12.07 -9.69
C HIS A 339 -4.34 10.83 -10.37
N ASP A 340 -5.18 10.15 -11.16
CA ASP A 340 -4.84 8.93 -11.88
C ASP A 340 -4.83 9.17 -13.38
N PHE A 341 -3.72 8.81 -14.03
CA PHE A 341 -3.55 8.91 -15.48
C PHE A 341 -3.11 7.55 -16.03
N LEU A 342 -4.02 6.91 -16.75
CA LEU A 342 -3.81 5.57 -17.29
C LEU A 342 -3.08 5.63 -18.64
N ASN A 343 -2.28 4.60 -18.93
CA ASN A 343 -1.62 4.42 -20.23
C ASN A 343 -0.71 5.60 -20.67
N THR A 344 0.11 6.09 -19.76
CA THR A 344 1.03 7.22 -19.92
C THR A 344 2.48 6.76 -20.12
N ALA A 345 2.76 5.99 -21.17
CA ALA A 345 4.13 5.66 -21.58
C ALA A 345 4.73 6.61 -22.61
N GLY A 346 6.06 6.66 -22.65
CA GLY A 346 6.90 7.43 -23.56
C GLY A 346 7.07 8.88 -23.12
N SER A 347 7.40 9.74 -24.08
CA SER A 347 7.47 11.20 -23.88
C SER A 347 6.06 11.78 -23.87
N LYS A 348 5.56 12.19 -22.71
CA LYS A 348 4.23 12.79 -22.56
C LYS A 348 4.23 13.98 -21.61
N ARG A 349 3.22 14.83 -21.78
CA ARG A 349 2.88 15.91 -20.85
C ARG A 349 1.52 15.62 -20.22
N VAL A 350 1.43 15.76 -18.91
CA VAL A 350 0.21 15.50 -18.14
C VAL A 350 -0.11 16.72 -17.28
N ASP A 351 -1.31 17.25 -17.44
CA ASP A 351 -1.78 18.42 -16.71
C ASP A 351 -2.53 18.01 -15.44
N ILE A 352 -2.02 18.43 -14.29
CA ILE A 352 -2.57 18.12 -12.98
C ILE A 352 -3.32 19.36 -12.46
N PRO A 353 -4.63 19.26 -12.15
CA PRO A 353 -5.41 20.40 -11.66
C PRO A 353 -5.05 20.74 -10.20
N CYS A 354 -4.08 21.63 -10.05
CA CYS A 354 -3.57 22.08 -8.76
C CYS A 354 -4.23 23.41 -8.34
N ARG A 355 -4.54 23.57 -7.06
CA ARG A 355 -5.04 24.83 -6.47
C ARG A 355 -4.51 24.99 -5.05
N ASP A 356 -4.67 26.19 -4.50
CA ASP A 356 -4.32 26.52 -3.12
C ASP A 356 -2.83 26.34 -2.82
N MET A 357 -2.49 26.12 -1.55
CA MET A 357 -1.11 26.04 -1.07
C MET A 357 -0.59 24.60 -1.12
N VAL A 358 0.18 24.26 -2.15
CA VAL A 358 0.75 22.92 -2.36
C VAL A 358 2.10 22.80 -1.67
N SER A 359 2.27 21.77 -0.83
CA SER A 359 3.50 21.53 -0.07
C SER A 359 4.46 20.56 -0.77
N SER A 360 3.92 19.50 -1.39
CA SER A 360 4.71 18.48 -2.08
C SER A 360 3.86 17.69 -3.08
N PHE A 361 4.54 17.13 -4.07
CA PHE A 361 4.02 16.08 -4.93
C PHE A 361 4.72 14.78 -4.62
N MET A 362 3.95 13.71 -4.50
CA MET A 362 4.45 12.35 -4.44
C MET A 362 3.79 11.59 -5.57
N PHE A 363 4.54 10.81 -6.33
CA PHE A 363 3.99 10.14 -7.50
C PHE A 363 4.68 8.82 -7.77
N ARG A 364 4.00 7.95 -8.51
CA ARG A 364 4.55 6.66 -8.93
C ARG A 364 4.06 6.31 -10.32
N PHE A 365 4.91 5.58 -11.03
CA PHE A 365 4.52 4.83 -12.21
C PHE A 365 4.30 3.37 -11.82
N ARG A 366 3.33 2.72 -12.46
CA ARG A 366 3.04 1.30 -12.25
C ARG A 366 2.61 0.67 -13.55
N ARG A 367 2.90 -0.61 -13.75
CA ARG A 367 2.40 -1.33 -14.93
C ARG A 367 0.87 -1.44 -14.90
N SER A 368 0.24 -1.29 -16.06
CA SER A 368 -1.21 -1.41 -16.21
C SER A 368 -1.74 -2.83 -15.97
N ASP A 369 -0.89 -3.84 -16.13
CA ASP A 369 -1.22 -5.27 -15.96
C ASP A 369 -1.12 -5.77 -14.50
N VAL A 370 -0.97 -4.86 -13.54
CA VAL A 370 -0.78 -5.19 -12.11
C VAL A 370 -1.96 -5.95 -11.51
N ASN A 371 -3.18 -5.68 -11.98
CA ASN A 371 -4.42 -6.30 -11.50
C ASN A 371 -4.48 -7.80 -11.82
N LEU A 372 -3.81 -8.27 -12.87
CA LEU A 372 -3.72 -9.69 -13.22
C LEU A 372 -2.89 -10.49 -12.21
N ARG A 373 -2.14 -9.81 -11.34
CA ARG A 373 -1.22 -10.42 -10.37
C ARG A 373 -1.42 -9.90 -8.94
N ASN A 374 -2.33 -8.95 -8.71
CA ASN A 374 -2.53 -8.26 -7.43
C ASN A 374 -1.25 -7.67 -6.80
N GLU A 375 -0.29 -7.23 -7.62
CA GLU A 375 1.00 -6.66 -7.16
C GLU A 375 0.91 -5.15 -6.91
N TRP A 376 -0.11 -4.71 -6.15
CA TRP A 376 -0.48 -3.28 -6.01
C TRP A 376 0.64 -2.38 -5.53
N SER A 377 1.54 -2.93 -4.69
CA SER A 377 2.65 -2.20 -4.08
C SER A 377 3.93 -2.16 -4.94
N ASN A 378 3.94 -2.84 -6.09
CA ASN A 378 5.07 -2.87 -7.01
C ASN A 378 5.04 -1.63 -7.92
N TYR A 379 6.03 -0.74 -7.78
CA TYR A 379 6.18 0.49 -8.59
C TYR A 379 7.36 0.39 -9.58
N THR A 380 7.84 -0.84 -9.82
CA THR A 380 8.91 -1.13 -10.77
C THR A 380 8.33 -1.73 -12.04
N ASN A 381 9.12 -1.75 -13.10
CA ASN A 381 8.75 -2.39 -14.37
C ASN A 381 8.89 -3.93 -14.34
N TRP A 382 9.53 -4.51 -13.33
CA TRP A 382 9.58 -5.96 -13.20
C TRP A 382 8.20 -6.55 -12.87
N LYS A 383 7.91 -7.74 -13.42
CA LYS A 383 6.62 -8.44 -13.28
C LYS A 383 6.24 -8.64 -11.80
N PHE A 384 7.23 -9.03 -10.99
CA PHE A 384 7.13 -9.21 -9.55
C PHE A 384 8.22 -8.40 -8.83
N LYS A 385 7.90 -7.92 -7.64
CA LYS A 385 8.81 -7.10 -6.83
C LYS A 385 10.12 -7.85 -6.53
N GLY A 386 11.25 -7.24 -6.89
CA GLY A 386 12.59 -7.80 -6.61
C GLY A 386 12.94 -9.05 -7.41
N VAL A 387 12.14 -9.41 -8.42
CA VAL A 387 12.41 -10.53 -9.32
C VAL A 387 12.75 -9.98 -10.70
N GLN A 388 14.03 -9.97 -11.02
CA GLN A 388 14.51 -9.59 -12.34
C GLN A 388 13.95 -10.55 -13.41
N ALA A 389 13.65 -10.02 -14.60
CA ALA A 389 13.17 -10.77 -15.75
C ALA A 389 14.28 -11.62 -16.42
N VAL A 390 15.02 -12.39 -15.64
CA VAL A 390 16.04 -13.31 -16.15
C VAL A 390 15.40 -14.67 -16.48
N GLN A 391 15.72 -15.21 -17.65
CA GLN A 391 15.22 -16.51 -18.07
C GLN A 391 16.15 -17.60 -17.51
N PRO A 392 15.62 -18.62 -16.82
CA PRO A 392 16.40 -19.81 -16.54
C PRO A 392 16.78 -20.45 -17.87
N ILE A 393 18.06 -20.80 -18.03
CA ILE A 393 18.49 -21.56 -19.20
C ILE A 393 18.96 -22.90 -18.70
N ASP A 394 18.26 -23.93 -19.17
CA ASP A 394 18.73 -25.28 -19.03
C ASP A 394 19.89 -25.49 -20.01
N MET A 395 21.10 -25.52 -19.46
CA MET A 395 22.31 -25.85 -20.22
C MET A 395 22.71 -27.32 -20.00
N THR A 396 21.76 -28.20 -19.66
CA THR A 396 22.03 -29.65 -19.60
C THR A 396 22.64 -30.18 -20.89
N ASP A 397 22.29 -29.61 -22.05
CA ASP A 397 22.93 -29.93 -23.34
C ASP A 397 24.43 -29.58 -23.42
N ASN A 398 24.96 -28.72 -22.54
CA ASN A 398 26.41 -28.44 -22.44
C ASN A 398 27.16 -29.44 -21.54
N CYS A 399 26.45 -30.36 -20.89
CA CYS A 399 27.03 -31.44 -20.10
C CYS A 399 26.65 -32.78 -20.75
N SER A 400 27.56 -33.35 -21.55
CA SER A 400 27.35 -34.65 -22.18
C SER A 400 27.09 -35.75 -21.15
N GLY A 401 25.83 -36.08 -20.91
CA GLY A 401 25.39 -37.25 -20.13
C GLY A 401 25.21 -37.06 -18.63
N ALA A 402 25.21 -35.83 -18.10
CA ALA A 402 24.91 -35.57 -16.68
C ALA A 402 23.88 -34.45 -16.52
N ILE A 403 22.93 -34.63 -15.59
CA ILE A 403 22.08 -33.53 -15.13
C ILE A 403 23.02 -32.47 -14.56
N ASN A 404 23.10 -31.31 -15.19
CA ASN A 404 23.90 -30.21 -14.70
C ASN A 404 23.36 -29.81 -13.31
N PRO A 405 24.14 -29.95 -12.22
CA PRO A 405 23.66 -29.61 -10.88
C PRO A 405 23.45 -28.11 -10.71
N TYR A 406 23.92 -27.29 -11.65
CA TYR A 406 23.80 -25.84 -11.64
C TYR A 406 22.76 -25.36 -12.66
N LEU A 407 21.66 -24.82 -12.14
CA LEU A 407 20.72 -24.03 -12.93
C LEU A 407 21.29 -22.62 -13.11
N PHE A 408 21.58 -22.24 -14.36
CA PHE A 408 22.03 -20.88 -14.70
C PHE A 408 20.84 -19.99 -15.08
N LYS A 409 21.03 -18.68 -14.94
CA LYS A 409 20.07 -17.66 -15.41
C LYS A 409 20.76 -16.78 -16.43
N GLN A 410 20.17 -16.59 -17.61
CA GLN A 410 20.66 -15.62 -18.60
C GLN A 410 19.99 -14.27 -18.35
N THR A 411 20.80 -13.20 -18.38
CA THR A 411 20.38 -11.82 -18.11
C THR A 411 19.49 -11.17 -19.19
N GLY A 412 18.92 -11.97 -20.11
CA GLY A 412 18.04 -11.49 -21.18
C GLY A 412 18.75 -10.59 -22.21
N PRO A 413 18.05 -10.22 -23.30
CA PRO A 413 18.57 -9.29 -24.30
C PRO A 413 18.57 -7.85 -23.78
N LEU A 414 19.61 -7.08 -24.11
CA LEU A 414 19.77 -5.67 -23.72
C LEU A 414 18.65 -4.76 -24.26
N VAL A 415 18.02 -5.15 -25.37
CA VAL A 415 16.99 -4.36 -26.07
C VAL A 415 15.62 -4.49 -25.42
N ASP A 416 15.41 -5.50 -24.56
CA ASP A 416 14.12 -5.67 -23.89
C ASP A 416 14.01 -4.75 -22.67
N SER A 417 13.14 -3.76 -22.79
CA SER A 417 12.84 -2.83 -21.71
C SER A 417 12.28 -3.52 -20.47
N SER A 418 11.77 -4.76 -20.57
CA SER A 418 11.30 -5.55 -19.43
C SER A 418 12.38 -5.84 -18.38
N ASN A 419 13.65 -5.79 -18.77
CA ASN A 419 14.79 -6.00 -17.87
C ASN A 419 15.12 -4.79 -17.01
N LEU A 420 14.73 -3.58 -17.43
CA LEU A 420 14.96 -2.35 -16.68
C LEU A 420 13.99 -2.27 -15.50
N GLU A 421 14.49 -1.92 -14.31
CA GLU A 421 13.66 -1.81 -13.09
C GLU A 421 12.88 -0.49 -13.05
N ASN A 422 13.56 0.63 -13.31
CA ASN A 422 12.98 1.97 -13.26
C ASN A 422 12.16 2.28 -14.51
N ILE A 423 10.96 2.81 -14.31
CA ILE A 423 10.05 3.19 -15.41
C ILE A 423 10.36 4.59 -15.95
N LEU A 424 10.61 5.55 -15.05
CA LEU A 424 10.89 6.94 -15.38
C LEU A 424 12.37 7.08 -15.78
N LEU A 425 12.64 7.86 -16.83
CA LEU A 425 14.00 8.22 -17.25
C LEU A 425 14.32 9.66 -16.85
N ASP A 426 13.47 10.59 -17.24
CA ASP A 426 13.60 12.01 -16.93
C ASP A 426 12.24 12.69 -16.78
N MET A 427 12.22 13.80 -16.06
CA MET A 427 11.02 14.60 -15.84
C MET A 427 11.36 16.06 -15.59
N GLY A 428 10.54 16.97 -16.12
CA GLY A 428 10.48 18.39 -15.78
C GLY A 428 9.09 18.77 -15.27
N ILE A 429 9.02 19.89 -14.55
CA ILE A 429 7.76 20.43 -14.00
C ILE A 429 7.56 21.83 -14.56
N LEU A 430 6.42 22.04 -15.22
CA LEU A 430 6.03 23.35 -15.73
C LEU A 430 4.85 23.91 -14.94
N LEU A 431 4.87 25.23 -14.76
CA LEU A 431 3.76 25.99 -14.20
C LEU A 431 3.31 27.01 -15.25
N GLY A 432 2.22 26.70 -15.95
CA GLY A 432 1.83 27.45 -17.14
C GLY A 432 2.78 27.15 -18.31
N ALA A 433 3.37 28.18 -18.90
CA ALA A 433 4.29 28.03 -20.04
C ALA A 433 5.78 27.96 -19.63
N GLU A 434 6.10 28.20 -18.36
CA GLU A 434 7.48 28.29 -17.87
C GLU A 434 7.89 27.03 -17.10
N TYR A 435 9.15 26.63 -17.24
CA TYR A 435 9.74 25.57 -16.44
C TYR A 435 9.94 26.06 -15.01
N ARG A 436 9.21 25.45 -14.08
CA ARG A 436 9.51 25.59 -12.65
C ARG A 436 10.71 24.73 -12.28
N GLU A 437 10.77 23.52 -12.81
CA GLU A 437 11.91 22.62 -12.68
C GLU A 437 12.27 22.12 -14.07
N ASN A 438 13.53 22.28 -14.46
CA ASN A 438 14.02 21.79 -15.74
C ASN A 438 13.93 20.27 -15.79
N THR A 439 14.05 19.69 -16.98
CA THR A 439 14.09 18.23 -17.13
C THR A 439 15.32 17.66 -16.42
N LEU A 440 15.08 16.85 -15.40
CA LEU A 440 16.08 16.19 -14.57
C LEU A 440 15.89 14.67 -14.65
N TYR A 441 16.99 13.94 -14.47
CA TYR A 441 16.97 12.48 -14.40
C TYR A 441 16.13 11.97 -13.21
N GLU A 442 15.56 10.79 -13.37
CA GLU A 442 14.77 10.08 -12.37
C GLU A 442 15.47 9.97 -11.01
N GLY A 443 16.80 9.85 -11.01
CA GLY A 443 17.62 9.79 -9.81
C GLY A 443 17.46 11.02 -8.89
N VAL A 444 17.12 12.19 -9.43
CA VAL A 444 16.88 13.39 -8.61
C VAL A 444 15.63 13.21 -7.76
N TYR A 445 14.50 12.84 -8.39
CA TYR A 445 13.23 12.66 -7.70
C TYR A 445 13.18 11.38 -6.84
N ASN A 446 13.98 10.39 -7.21
CA ASN A 446 14.00 9.09 -6.53
C ASN A 446 15.02 9.01 -5.40
N LEU A 447 16.13 9.75 -5.44
CA LEU A 447 17.22 9.66 -4.46
C LEU A 447 17.52 11.02 -3.81
N VAL A 448 17.80 12.05 -4.62
CA VAL A 448 18.27 13.36 -4.13
C VAL A 448 17.21 14.05 -3.27
N GLU A 449 15.98 14.13 -3.76
CA GLU A 449 14.85 14.72 -3.02
C GLU A 449 14.62 14.02 -1.67
N LYS A 450 14.77 12.69 -1.64
CA LYS A 450 14.56 11.90 -0.42
C LYS A 450 15.67 12.08 0.61
N TRP A 451 16.91 12.34 0.17
CA TRP A 451 18.08 12.31 1.04
C TRP A 451 18.04 13.33 2.20
N ILE A 452 17.58 14.56 1.94
CA ILE A 452 17.54 15.63 2.96
C ILE A 452 16.11 16.05 3.31
N ARG A 453 15.18 16.03 2.34
CA ARG A 453 13.83 16.58 2.55
C ARG A 453 12.89 15.63 3.31
N THR A 454 13.20 14.33 3.32
CA THR A 454 12.37 13.29 3.92
C THR A 454 13.16 12.57 5.01
N ASP A 455 12.48 12.17 6.09
CA ASP A 455 13.12 11.47 7.22
C ASP A 455 13.19 9.93 7.01
N GLY A 456 12.41 9.41 6.07
CA GLY A 456 12.32 7.99 5.74
C GLY A 456 13.22 7.58 4.57
N ARG A 457 13.01 6.33 4.13
CA ARG A 457 13.72 5.73 2.99
C ARG A 457 12.69 5.08 2.08
N ALA A 458 11.99 5.91 1.31
CA ALA A 458 10.94 5.45 0.42
C ALA A 458 11.47 4.45 -0.61
N LYS A 459 10.64 3.45 -0.97
CA LYS A 459 11.05 2.42 -1.94
C LYS A 459 11.39 3.00 -3.30
N ASN A 460 12.11 2.21 -4.09
CA ASN A 460 12.38 2.52 -5.48
C ASN A 460 11.06 2.60 -6.29
N GLY A 461 10.97 3.54 -7.23
CA GLY A 461 9.76 3.81 -8.03
C GLY A 461 8.69 4.69 -7.36
N LEU A 462 8.86 5.05 -6.08
CA LEU A 462 8.07 6.10 -5.44
C LEU A 462 8.86 7.42 -5.51
N TYR A 463 8.44 8.34 -6.36
CA TYR A 463 9.13 9.61 -6.58
C TYR A 463 8.53 10.72 -5.72
N THR A 464 9.35 11.68 -5.34
CA THR A 464 8.95 12.81 -4.50
C THR A 464 9.51 14.11 -5.06
N TYR A 465 8.73 15.17 -4.94
CA TYR A 465 9.17 16.53 -5.24
C TYR A 465 8.58 17.50 -4.21
N ASN A 466 9.44 18.22 -3.49
CA ASN A 466 9.03 19.04 -2.36
C ASN A 466 9.19 20.53 -2.66
N PHE A 467 8.12 21.31 -2.42
CA PHE A 467 8.24 22.78 -2.28
C PHE A 467 8.66 23.18 -0.87
N SER A 468 8.50 22.26 0.07
CA SER A 468 8.84 22.43 1.48
C SER A 468 10.30 22.06 1.77
N VAL A 469 10.89 22.70 2.78
CA VAL A 469 12.25 22.39 3.24
C VAL A 469 12.35 20.98 3.84
N ARG A 470 11.25 20.51 4.45
CA ARG A 470 11.13 19.19 5.07
C ARG A 470 9.68 18.69 4.98
N SER A 471 9.47 17.51 4.40
CA SER A 471 8.15 16.89 4.18
C SER A 471 7.57 16.21 5.42
N ALA A 472 8.37 16.09 6.49
CA ALA A 472 8.10 15.29 7.67
C ALA A 472 6.67 15.45 8.21
N ARG A 473 6.01 14.31 8.42
CA ARG A 473 4.62 14.24 8.84
C ARG A 473 4.42 14.56 10.32
N ASP A 474 5.40 14.28 11.16
CA ASP A 474 5.36 14.51 12.62
C ASP A 474 5.49 16.00 13.00
N SER A 475 6.09 16.80 12.13
CA SER A 475 6.20 18.25 12.30
C SER A 475 4.90 18.95 11.96
N TYR A 476 4.28 19.57 12.97
CA TYR A 476 3.11 20.44 12.77
C TYR A 476 3.46 21.76 12.04
N GLN A 477 4.69 22.25 12.21
CA GLN A 477 5.10 23.54 11.64
C GLN A 477 5.31 23.39 10.11
N PRO A 478 4.65 24.22 9.28
CA PRO A 478 4.90 24.25 7.84
C PRO A 478 6.30 24.80 7.53
N SER A 479 6.95 24.25 6.50
CA SER A 479 8.33 24.56 6.10
C SER A 479 8.45 25.00 4.63
N GLY A 480 7.34 25.40 4.01
CA GLY A 480 7.27 25.87 2.62
C GLY A 480 6.08 25.29 1.87
N ALA A 481 5.51 26.09 0.98
CA ALA A 481 4.43 25.70 0.06
C ALA A 481 4.36 26.69 -1.11
N GLN A 482 3.91 26.22 -2.27
CA GLN A 482 3.68 27.02 -3.46
C GLN A 482 2.19 27.32 -3.61
N ASN A 483 1.84 28.59 -3.78
CA ASN A 483 0.48 28.97 -4.15
C ASN A 483 0.26 28.62 -5.63
N MET A 484 -0.66 27.72 -5.90
CA MET A 484 -0.98 27.28 -7.26
C MET A 484 -2.12 28.08 -7.91
N ASN A 485 -2.82 28.98 -7.19
CA ASN A 485 -4.00 29.68 -7.74
C ASN A 485 -3.71 30.57 -8.96
N LYS A 486 -2.45 30.95 -9.20
CA LYS A 486 -2.05 31.67 -10.42
C LYS A 486 -2.10 30.78 -11.66
N TRP A 487 -1.93 29.46 -11.51
CA TRP A 487 -1.90 28.50 -12.59
C TRP A 487 -3.06 27.51 -12.46
N GLN A 488 -3.75 27.25 -13.55
CA GLN A 488 -4.83 26.27 -13.52
C GLN A 488 -4.31 24.83 -13.38
N TYR A 489 -3.10 24.58 -13.88
CA TYR A 489 -2.49 23.26 -13.94
C TYR A 489 -1.00 23.31 -13.59
N ALA A 490 -0.51 22.25 -12.94
CA ALA A 490 0.91 21.91 -12.92
C ALA A 490 1.13 20.79 -13.95
N THR A 491 1.99 21.04 -14.95
CA THR A 491 2.23 20.10 -16.05
C THR A 491 3.48 19.30 -15.75
N PHE A 492 3.33 17.98 -15.71
CA PHE A 492 4.48 17.06 -15.64
C PHE A 492 4.86 16.67 -17.06
N GLU A 493 6.07 17.02 -17.46
CA GLU A 493 6.67 16.57 -18.70
C GLU A 493 7.67 15.47 -18.38
N PHE A 494 7.46 14.26 -18.88
CA PHE A 494 8.32 13.13 -18.55
C PHE A 494 8.53 12.20 -19.73
N ASN A 495 9.62 11.45 -19.65
CA ASN A 495 9.92 10.35 -20.54
C ASN A 495 10.05 9.04 -19.77
N THR A 496 9.35 8.00 -20.21
CA THR A 496 9.47 6.65 -19.65
C THR A 496 10.20 5.71 -20.60
N ILE A 497 10.63 4.56 -20.08
CA ILE A 497 11.01 3.43 -20.93
C ILE A 497 9.87 3.08 -21.90
N GLN A 498 10.23 2.57 -23.09
CA GLN A 498 9.25 2.13 -24.07
C GLN A 498 8.70 0.76 -23.66
N PRO A 499 7.37 0.61 -23.50
CA PRO A 499 6.80 -0.70 -23.18
C PRO A 499 7.01 -1.68 -24.34
N PRO A 500 7.16 -2.98 -24.06
CA PRO A 500 7.38 -3.97 -25.11
C PRO A 500 6.11 -4.17 -25.94
N LEU A 501 6.31 -4.30 -27.26
CA LEU A 501 5.24 -4.56 -28.21
C LEU A 501 4.66 -5.97 -28.00
N ASP A 502 3.34 -6.11 -28.16
CA ASP A 502 2.65 -7.40 -28.17
C ASP A 502 2.73 -8.02 -29.57
N PRO A 503 3.50 -9.10 -29.80
CA PRO A 503 3.61 -9.71 -31.12
C PRO A 503 2.31 -10.39 -31.60
N SER A 504 1.34 -10.65 -30.71
CA SER A 504 0.14 -11.43 -31.00
C SER A 504 -1.12 -10.60 -31.30
N ASN A 505 -1.23 -9.40 -30.73
CA ASN A 505 -2.39 -8.50 -30.89
C ASN A 505 -2.05 -7.12 -31.51
N ASN A 506 -0.88 -6.97 -32.13
CA ASN A 506 -0.45 -5.72 -32.80
C ASN A 506 -1.13 -5.50 -34.18
N ASN A 507 -2.36 -5.97 -34.35
CA ASN A 507 -3.10 -5.75 -35.59
C ASN A 507 -3.62 -4.32 -35.61
N VAL A 508 -3.14 -3.57 -36.60
CA VAL A 508 -3.63 -2.24 -36.92
C VAL A 508 -4.93 -2.41 -37.72
N GLU A 509 -6.08 -2.05 -37.15
CA GLU A 509 -7.36 -2.12 -37.85
C GLU A 509 -7.41 -1.01 -38.91
N VAL A 510 -7.29 -1.41 -40.17
CA VAL A 510 -7.46 -0.51 -41.32
C VAL A 510 -8.94 -0.55 -41.72
N LEU A 511 -9.65 0.53 -41.47
CA LEU A 511 -11.02 0.71 -41.93
C LEU A 511 -10.97 1.02 -43.44
N CYS A 512 -11.49 0.10 -44.24
CA CYS A 512 -11.63 0.28 -45.69
C CYS A 512 -13.08 0.57 -46.08
N ASP A 513 -13.27 1.26 -47.19
CA ASP A 513 -14.57 1.39 -47.85
C ASP A 513 -14.97 0.06 -48.53
N PRO A 514 -16.22 -0.08 -49.00
CA PRO A 514 -16.66 -1.27 -49.76
C PRO A 514 -15.88 -1.53 -51.06
N SER A 515 -15.05 -0.58 -51.50
CA SER A 515 -14.22 -0.63 -52.71
C SER A 515 -12.75 -0.96 -52.42
N GLY A 516 -12.38 -1.18 -51.14
CA GLY A 516 -11.01 -1.48 -50.71
C GLY A 516 -10.10 -0.26 -50.49
N GLY A 517 -10.62 0.97 -50.59
CA GLY A 517 -9.93 2.21 -50.27
C GLY A 517 -9.83 2.45 -48.77
N ILE A 518 -8.65 2.82 -48.28
CA ILE A 518 -8.40 3.03 -46.85
C ILE A 518 -9.10 4.33 -46.38
N ILE A 519 -10.15 4.20 -45.56
CA ILE A 519 -10.90 5.32 -44.95
C ILE A 519 -10.20 5.83 -43.69
N GLY A 520 -9.51 4.96 -42.96
CA GLY A 520 -8.80 5.36 -41.75
C GLY A 520 -8.10 4.19 -41.07
N VAL A 521 -7.14 4.51 -40.22
CA VAL A 521 -6.38 3.51 -39.48
C VAL A 521 -6.65 3.70 -37.99
N ARG A 522 -7.24 2.69 -37.34
CA ARG A 522 -7.41 2.67 -35.87
C ARG A 522 -6.21 1.96 -35.26
N LYS A 523 -5.43 2.73 -34.51
CA LYS A 523 -4.22 2.27 -33.82
C LYS A 523 -4.34 2.57 -32.32
N ASP A 524 -4.97 1.66 -31.60
CA ASP A 524 -5.12 1.76 -30.15
C ASP A 524 -3.79 1.44 -29.46
N THR A 525 -3.14 2.46 -28.89
CA THR A 525 -1.79 2.33 -28.28
C THR A 525 -1.72 1.35 -27.12
N TRP A 526 -2.85 1.03 -26.50
CA TRP A 526 -2.96 0.05 -25.42
C TRP A 526 -3.02 -1.41 -25.90
N ARG A 527 -3.42 -1.66 -27.17
CA ARG A 527 -3.41 -3.00 -27.79
C ARG A 527 -2.07 -3.36 -28.43
N LEU A 528 -1.27 -2.36 -28.78
CA LEU A 528 0.03 -2.56 -29.42
C LEU A 528 1.09 -3.10 -28.46
N ASN A 529 0.97 -2.79 -27.17
CA ASN A 529 1.96 -3.09 -26.14
C ASN A 529 1.45 -4.18 -25.21
N LYS A 530 2.33 -5.06 -24.72
CA LYS A 530 1.97 -6.10 -23.74
C LYS A 530 1.44 -5.52 -22.43
N TRP A 531 1.95 -4.36 -22.04
CA TRP A 531 1.47 -3.55 -20.94
C TRP A 531 1.82 -2.08 -21.18
N ASN A 532 1.24 -1.18 -20.39
CA ASN A 532 1.56 0.24 -20.39
C ASN A 532 1.89 0.69 -18.95
N PHE A 533 2.11 1.98 -18.74
CA PHE A 533 2.36 2.55 -17.41
C PHE A 533 1.23 3.50 -17.00
N ASP A 534 0.86 3.43 -15.73
CA ASP A 534 -0.12 4.29 -15.09
C ASP A 534 0.57 5.21 -14.09
N LEU A 535 0.37 6.50 -14.25
CA LEU A 535 0.86 7.54 -13.36
C LEU A 535 -0.22 7.84 -12.31
N ARG A 536 0.15 7.76 -11.03
CA ARG A 536 -0.65 8.29 -9.91
C ARG A 536 0.13 9.40 -9.23
N VAL A 537 -0.53 10.54 -9.03
CA VAL A 537 0.03 11.69 -8.31
C VAL A 537 -0.81 11.97 -7.07
N TRP A 538 -0.10 12.09 -5.95
CA TRP A 538 -0.60 12.58 -4.68
C TRP A 538 -0.09 14.00 -4.46
N GLU A 539 -1.03 14.91 -4.27
CA GLU A 539 -0.77 16.32 -4.00
C GLU A 539 -1.19 16.63 -2.56
N ASP A 540 -0.24 17.09 -1.75
CA ASP A 540 -0.49 17.49 -0.37
C ASP A 540 -0.65 19.02 -0.28
N ARG A 541 -1.86 19.48 0.05
CA ARG A 541 -2.23 20.90 0.18
C ARG A 541 -2.42 21.30 1.63
N TYR A 542 -1.99 22.49 2.01
CA TYR A 542 -2.38 23.06 3.30
C TYR A 542 -3.79 23.62 3.25
N ASN A 543 -4.60 23.23 4.23
CA ASN A 543 -5.89 23.85 4.53
C ASN A 543 -6.04 24.01 6.06
N MET A 544 -7.09 24.69 6.49
CA MET A 544 -7.41 24.82 7.91
C MET A 544 -8.77 24.21 8.22
N ILE A 545 -8.80 23.36 9.24
CA ILE A 545 -10.05 22.91 9.86
C ILE A 545 -10.43 23.94 10.92
N VAL A 546 -11.66 24.43 10.84
CA VAL A 546 -12.23 25.38 11.78
C VAL A 546 -13.38 24.71 12.52
N ILE A 547 -13.33 24.79 13.85
CA ILE A 547 -14.40 24.32 14.73
C ILE A 547 -14.91 25.51 15.53
N GLU A 548 -16.16 25.86 15.29
CA GLU A 548 -16.84 26.95 15.99
C GLU A 548 -18.34 26.68 16.09
N ASN A 549 -18.95 27.18 17.17
CA ASN A 549 -20.40 27.11 17.39
C ASN A 549 -21.01 25.70 17.23
N GLY A 550 -20.30 24.65 17.64
CA GLY A 550 -20.81 23.28 17.59
C GLY A 550 -20.70 22.59 16.22
N SER A 551 -20.05 23.21 15.23
CA SER A 551 -19.86 22.67 13.88
C SER A 551 -18.39 22.68 13.44
N ILE A 552 -18.07 21.84 12.45
CA ILE A 552 -16.74 21.70 11.86
C ILE A 552 -16.80 21.92 10.34
N GLY A 553 -15.81 22.61 9.82
CA GLY A 553 -15.66 22.85 8.39
C GLY A 553 -14.23 23.14 8.00
N LEU A 554 -14.00 23.16 6.70
CA LEU A 554 -12.76 23.66 6.12
C LEU A 554 -12.87 25.17 5.93
N LEU A 555 -11.80 25.91 6.21
CA LEU A 555 -11.77 27.35 5.98
C LEU A 555 -11.92 27.65 4.49
N ILE A 556 -11.18 26.93 3.66
CA ILE A 556 -11.32 26.98 2.21
C ILE A 556 -12.21 25.80 1.83
N ALA A 557 -13.51 26.06 1.81
CA ALA A 557 -14.51 25.11 1.34
C ALA A 557 -14.54 25.09 -0.20
N ARG A 558 -14.84 23.92 -0.76
CA ARG A 558 -15.10 23.75 -2.19
C ARG A 558 -16.57 23.89 -2.52
#